data_AF-A0A925EDJ4-F1
#
_entry.id   AF-A0A925EDJ4-F1
#
_cell.length_a   1.000
_cell.length_b   1.000
_cell.length_c   1.000
_cell.angle_alpha   90.00
_cell.angle_beta   90.00
_cell.angle_gamma   90.00
#
_symmetry.space_group_name_H-M   'P 1'
#
loop_
_entity.id
_entity.type
_entity.pdbx_description
1 polymer ?
#
loop_
_entity_poly.entity_id
_entity_poly.type
_entity_poly.pdbx_seq_one_letter_code
_entity_poly.pdbx_strand_id
1 'polypeptide(L)'
;HVEDKVGSLKVGKDGDVVLWSDNPLSIYAKSLYTIVDGIVYFDRQKDEQLQKDVDVERLRLVRKMNGEKRSGAPTIPAQPTYQIMHTCSDHGHSHGLLIIDANDIDNN
;
A
#
# COMPACT_ATOMS: atom_id res chain seq x y z
N HIS A 1 19.40 -19.56 12.09
CA HIS A 1 20.20 -19.38 10.85
C HIS A 1 19.93 -18.04 10.13
N VAL A 2 19.03 -17.17 10.62
CA VAL A 2 18.77 -15.84 10.03
C VAL A 2 19.59 -14.73 10.72
N GLU A 3 19.89 -14.90 12.01
CA GLU A 3 20.61 -13.93 12.86
C GLU A 3 22.00 -13.52 12.36
N ASP A 4 22.69 -14.40 11.63
CA ASP A 4 24.04 -14.10 11.13
C ASP A 4 24.04 -13.23 9.88
N LYS A 5 22.92 -13.14 9.16
CA LYS A 5 22.82 -12.43 7.88
C LYS A 5 22.22 -11.03 7.98
N VAL A 6 21.37 -10.79 9.00
CA VAL A 6 20.66 -9.51 9.17
C VAL A 6 21.01 -8.84 10.49
N GLY A 7 20.69 -7.54 10.64
CA GLY A 7 20.77 -6.85 11.93
C GLY A 7 22.15 -6.29 12.32
N SER A 8 23.14 -6.26 11.43
CA SER A 8 24.39 -5.53 11.69
C SER A 8 25.01 -4.95 10.43
N LEU A 9 25.41 -3.68 10.47
CA LEU A 9 26.20 -3.01 9.44
C LEU A 9 27.67 -3.47 9.51
N LYS A 10 27.98 -4.59 8.84
CA LYS A 10 29.36 -5.10 8.68
C LYS A 10 29.62 -5.43 7.21
N VAL A 11 30.85 -5.22 6.76
CA VAL A 11 31.30 -5.58 5.41
C VAL A 11 31.09 -7.09 5.19
N GLY A 12 30.33 -7.46 4.16
CA GLY A 12 30.03 -8.87 3.82
C GLY A 12 28.68 -9.40 4.30
N LYS A 13 27.77 -8.55 4.80
CA LYS A 13 26.37 -8.90 5.10
C LYS A 13 25.40 -8.20 4.16
N ASP A 14 24.21 -8.80 3.99
CA ASP A 14 23.13 -8.26 3.17
C ASP A 14 22.69 -6.90 3.75
N GLY A 15 22.77 -5.87 2.90
CA GLY A 15 22.73 -4.46 3.27
C GLY A 15 21.31 -3.90 3.38
N ASP A 16 20.43 -4.62 4.07
CA ASP A 16 19.04 -4.22 4.24
C ASP A 16 18.91 -3.25 5.41
N VAL A 17 18.72 -1.97 5.09
CA VAL A 17 18.62 -0.90 6.10
C VAL A 17 17.53 0.10 5.79
N VAL A 18 16.87 0.56 6.84
CA VAL A 18 15.87 1.62 6.78
C VAL A 18 16.38 2.80 7.59
N LEU A 19 16.40 3.98 6.99
CA LEU A 19 16.66 5.22 7.69
C LEU A 19 15.35 5.82 8.20
N TRP A 20 15.25 6.01 9.51
CA TRP A 20 14.08 6.60 10.17
C TRP A 20 14.33 8.06 10.52
N SER A 21 13.26 8.86 10.55
CA SER A 21 13.30 10.26 10.98
C SER A 21 13.51 10.43 12.49
N ASP A 22 13.18 9.40 13.26
CA ASP A 22 13.27 9.36 14.72
C ASP A 22 13.39 7.88 15.16
N ASN A 23 13.34 7.60 16.46
CA ASN A 23 13.38 6.24 16.99
C ASN A 23 12.33 5.35 16.30
N PRO A 24 12.73 4.23 15.68
CA PRO A 24 11.84 3.38 14.87
C PRO A 24 10.64 2.80 15.65
N LEU A 25 10.70 2.77 16.99
CA LEU A 25 9.60 2.31 17.84
C LEU A 25 8.62 3.43 18.19
N SER A 26 8.90 4.67 17.79
CA SER A 26 7.98 5.79 17.93
C SER A 26 6.90 5.72 16.85
N ILE A 27 5.65 5.96 17.24
CA ILE A 27 4.50 6.03 16.32
C ILE A 27 4.68 7.14 15.27
N TYR A 28 5.41 8.19 15.61
CA TYR A 28 5.67 9.32 14.71
C TYR A 28 6.87 9.12 13.80
N ALA A 29 7.63 8.03 13.98
CA ALA A 29 8.78 7.75 13.14
C ALA A 29 8.34 7.46 11.71
N LYS A 30 9.00 8.12 10.76
CA LYS A 30 8.76 7.95 9.34
C LYS A 30 9.99 7.36 8.71
N SER A 31 9.81 6.39 7.81
CA SER A 31 10.88 5.97 6.92
C SER A 31 11.23 7.11 5.97
N LEU A 32 12.52 7.45 5.94
CA LEU A 32 13.12 8.40 5.02
C LEU A 32 13.64 7.67 3.78
N TYR A 33 14.40 6.59 4.02
CA TYR A 33 14.96 5.77 2.95
C TYR A 33 14.87 4.29 3.31
N THR A 34 14.63 3.45 2.30
CA THR A 34 14.77 2.00 2.40
C THR A 34 15.79 1.55 1.39
N ILE A 35 16.83 0.90 1.87
CA ILE A 35 17.94 0.38 1.08
C ILE A 35 17.89 -1.14 1.19
N VAL A 36 17.87 -1.82 0.06
CA VAL A 36 17.90 -3.29 -0.03
C VAL A 36 19.03 -3.65 -0.98
N ASP A 37 19.93 -4.54 -0.55
CA ASP A 37 21.12 -4.93 -1.33
C ASP A 37 21.96 -3.74 -1.84
N GLY A 38 22.00 -2.64 -1.09
CA GLY A 38 22.73 -1.41 -1.46
C GLY A 38 22.02 -0.52 -2.49
N ILE A 39 20.81 -0.86 -2.93
CA ILE A 39 19.99 -0.05 -3.84
C ILE A 39 18.93 0.70 -3.03
N VAL A 40 18.74 1.99 -3.30
CA VAL A 40 17.66 2.78 -2.69
C VAL A 40 16.34 2.41 -3.37
N TYR A 41 15.50 1.66 -2.66
CA TYR A 41 14.16 1.26 -3.12
C TYR A 41 13.10 2.30 -2.78
N PHE A 42 13.24 2.95 -1.62
CA PHE A 42 12.33 4.00 -1.18
C PHE A 42 13.11 5.25 -0.82
N ASP A 43 12.62 6.39 -1.30
CA ASP A 43 13.06 7.72 -0.94
C ASP A 43 11.80 8.57 -0.74
N ARG A 44 11.64 9.08 0.48
CA ARG A 44 10.46 9.85 0.86
C ARG A 44 10.27 11.12 0.03
N GLN A 45 11.34 11.84 -0.30
CA GLN A 45 11.23 13.07 -1.08
C GLN A 45 10.81 12.79 -2.52
N LYS A 46 11.38 11.73 -3.10
CA LYS A 46 11.03 11.28 -4.45
C LYS A 46 9.60 10.77 -4.51
N ASP A 47 9.17 10.00 -3.51
CA ASP A 47 7.80 9.49 -3.40
C ASP A 47 6.78 10.64 -3.28
N GLU A 48 7.05 11.66 -2.46
CA GLU A 48 6.20 12.85 -2.36
C GLU A 48 6.02 13.58 -3.69
N GLN A 49 7.04 13.58 -4.55
CA GLN A 49 6.93 14.17 -5.89
C GLN A 49 6.10 13.28 -6.83
N LEU A 50 6.35 11.97 -6.82
CA LEU A 50 5.60 11.00 -7.62
C LEU A 50 4.10 11.01 -7.26
N GLN A 51 3.76 11.12 -5.97
CA GLN A 51 2.37 11.22 -5.53
C GLN A 51 1.65 12.44 -6.12
N LYS A 52 2.31 13.60 -6.18
CA LYS A 52 1.74 14.81 -6.81
C LYS A 52 1.44 14.58 -8.28
N ASP A 53 2.36 13.93 -9.00
CA ASP A 53 2.19 13.66 -10.43
C ASP A 53 1.04 12.65 -10.66
N VAL A 54 0.93 11.63 -9.80
CA VAL A 54 -0.17 10.67 -9.81
C VAL A 54 -1.51 11.35 -9.54
N ASP A 55 -1.57 12.28 -8.59
CA ASP A 55 -2.79 13.03 -8.27
C ASP A 55 -3.22 13.91 -9.45
N VAL A 56 -2.27 14.58 -10.12
CA VAL A 56 -2.53 15.36 -11.32
C VAL A 56 -3.10 14.49 -12.43
N GLU A 57 -2.49 13.33 -12.70
CA GLU A 57 -2.97 12.40 -13.73
C GLU A 57 -4.33 11.80 -13.38
N ARG A 58 -4.56 11.46 -12.10
CA ARG A 58 -5.85 11.00 -11.61
C ARG A 58 -6.94 12.05 -11.85
N LEU A 59 -6.67 13.31 -11.52
CA LEU A 59 -7.61 14.41 -11.76
C LEU A 59 -7.89 14.61 -13.26
N ARG A 60 -6.86 14.48 -14.11
CA ARG A 60 -7.00 14.55 -15.57
C ARG A 60 -7.93 13.46 -16.10
N LEU A 61 -7.72 12.22 -15.68
CA LEU A 61 -8.55 11.08 -16.09
C LEU A 61 -9.99 11.22 -15.60
N VAL A 62 -10.21 11.62 -14.34
CA VAL A 62 -11.56 11.86 -13.80
C VAL A 62 -12.29 12.95 -14.56
N ARG A 63 -11.61 14.05 -14.91
CA ARG A 63 -12.21 15.12 -15.73
C ARG A 63 -12.58 14.60 -17.12
N LYS A 64 -11.73 13.80 -17.75
CA LYS A 64 -12.01 13.19 -19.06
C LYS A 64 -13.25 12.27 -18.97
N MET A 65 -13.31 11.39 -17.98
CA MET A 65 -14.46 10.50 -17.76
C MET A 65 -15.76 11.28 -17.49
N ASN A 66 -15.69 12.37 -16.72
CA ASN A 66 -16.85 13.23 -16.48
C ASN A 66 -17.30 14.00 -17.73
N GLY A 67 -16.36 14.37 -18.62
CA GLY A 67 -16.67 14.95 -19.92
C GLY A 67 -17.40 13.96 -20.83
N GLU A 68 -16.88 12.73 -20.95
CA GLU A 68 -17.50 11.67 -21.77
C GLU A 68 -18.88 11.24 -21.24
N LYS A 69 -19.08 11.23 -19.92
CA LYS A 69 -20.41 11.07 -19.30
C LYS A 69 -21.40 12.14 -19.74
N ARG A 70 -20.97 13.40 -19.83
CA ARG A 70 -21.82 14.51 -20.29
C ARG A 70 -22.12 14.43 -21.79
N SER A 71 -21.21 13.87 -22.58
CA SER A 71 -21.42 13.69 -24.03
C SER A 71 -22.26 12.45 -24.39
N GLY A 72 -22.78 11.71 -23.41
CA GLY A 72 -23.72 10.60 -23.63
C GLY A 72 -23.07 9.31 -24.16
N ALA A 73 -21.77 9.11 -23.95
CA ALA A 73 -21.12 7.84 -24.27
C ALA A 73 -21.72 6.70 -23.42
N PRO A 74 -21.81 5.46 -23.92
CA PRO A 74 -22.35 4.35 -23.16
C PRO A 74 -21.52 4.10 -21.89
N THR A 75 -22.15 4.23 -20.72
CA THR A 75 -21.53 3.94 -19.42
C THR A 75 -22.19 2.77 -18.73
N ILE A 76 -21.40 1.95 -18.05
CA ILE A 76 -21.88 0.83 -17.23
C ILE A 76 -22.24 1.38 -15.84
N PRO A 77 -23.35 0.94 -15.20
CA PRO A 77 -23.65 1.31 -13.81
C PRO A 77 -22.54 0.88 -12.86
N ALA A 78 -22.29 1.67 -11.81
CA ALA A 78 -21.32 1.34 -10.77
C ALA A 78 -21.74 0.08 -10.03
N GLN A 79 -20.88 -0.93 -10.02
CA GLN A 79 -21.08 -2.17 -9.26
C GLN A 79 -20.24 -2.10 -7.97
N PRO A 80 -20.76 -2.56 -6.82
CA PRO A 80 -19.99 -2.63 -5.59
C PRO A 80 -18.83 -3.64 -5.74
N THR A 81 -17.65 -3.25 -5.30
CA THR A 81 -16.50 -4.16 -5.18
C THR A 81 -16.47 -4.72 -3.77
N TYR A 82 -16.57 -6.04 -3.63
CA TYR A 82 -16.44 -6.72 -2.35
C TYR A 82 -14.96 -6.96 -2.02
N GLN A 83 -14.55 -6.66 -0.80
CA GLN A 83 -13.21 -6.97 -0.31
C GLN A 83 -13.26 -8.27 0.49
N ILE A 84 -12.44 -9.25 0.11
CA ILE A 84 -12.27 -10.48 0.89
C ILE A 84 -11.34 -10.15 2.06
N MET A 85 -11.76 -10.49 3.28
CA MET A 85 -10.96 -10.30 4.47
C MET A 85 -10.63 -11.65 5.11
N HIS A 86 -9.34 -11.87 5.35
CA HIS A 86 -8.85 -13.03 6.07
C HIS A 86 -8.79 -12.69 7.56
N THR A 87 -9.71 -13.25 8.34
CA THR A 87 -9.74 -13.09 9.80
C THR A 87 -9.07 -14.29 10.46
N CYS A 88 -8.26 -14.05 11.48
CA CYS A 88 -7.76 -15.13 12.36
C CYS A 88 -8.92 -15.52 13.28
N SER A 89 -9.24 -16.81 13.36
CA SER A 89 -10.48 -17.43 13.89
C SER A 89 -10.81 -17.21 15.38
N ASP A 90 -10.42 -16.09 15.99
CA ASP A 90 -10.54 -15.90 17.44
C ASP A 90 -11.57 -14.85 17.86
N HIS A 91 -12.07 -13.99 16.97
CA HIS A 91 -13.20 -13.07 17.27
C HIS A 91 -14.03 -12.76 16.01
N GLY A 92 -15.36 -12.88 16.13
CA GLY A 92 -16.31 -12.49 15.09
C GLY A 92 -16.39 -10.96 14.97
N HIS A 93 -15.75 -10.40 13.95
CA HIS A 93 -15.79 -8.97 13.65
C HIS A 93 -16.70 -8.73 12.45
N SER A 94 -17.73 -7.90 12.61
CA SER A 94 -18.53 -7.42 11.48
C SER A 94 -17.75 -6.33 10.75
N HIS A 95 -17.15 -6.70 9.62
CA HIS A 95 -16.38 -5.80 8.79
C HIS A 95 -17.28 -5.03 7.80
N GLY A 96 -18.39 -4.44 8.26
CA GLY A 96 -19.24 -3.60 7.40
C GLY A 96 -19.91 -4.34 6.22
N LEU A 97 -20.60 -3.57 5.37
CA LEU A 97 -21.58 -4.10 4.40
C LEU A 97 -20.97 -4.71 3.12
N LEU A 98 -19.73 -4.34 2.78
CA LEU A 98 -19.09 -4.72 1.51
C LEU A 98 -17.87 -5.64 1.70
N ILE A 99 -17.69 -6.20 2.90
CA ILE A 99 -16.58 -7.10 3.21
C ILE A 99 -17.14 -8.51 3.38
N ILE A 100 -16.49 -9.47 2.73
CA ILE A 100 -16.82 -10.89 2.83
C ILE A 100 -15.71 -11.54 3.64
N ASP A 101 -16.07 -12.25 4.72
CA ASP A 101 -15.09 -13.05 5.46
C ASP A 101 -14.68 -14.25 4.61
N ALA A 102 -13.37 -14.49 4.48
CA ALA A 102 -12.87 -15.63 3.73
C ALA A 102 -13.42 -16.97 4.26
N ASN A 103 -13.68 -17.06 5.56
CA ASN A 103 -14.27 -18.27 6.15
C ASN A 103 -15.70 -18.54 5.65
N ASP A 104 -16.46 -17.52 5.26
CA ASP A 104 -17.81 -17.69 4.71
C ASP A 104 -17.80 -18.17 3.26
N ILE A 105 -16.69 -17.95 2.54
CA ILE A 105 -16.51 -18.38 1.15
C ILE A 105 -16.16 -19.88 1.07
N ASP A 106 -15.34 -20.37 2.01
CA ASP A 106 -14.84 -21.76 2.01
C ASP A 106 -15.87 -22.78 2.53
N ASN A 107 -16.98 -22.31 3.13
CA ASN A 107 -18.02 -23.15 3.72
C ASN A 107 -19.24 -23.40 2.81
N ASN A 108 -19.14 -23.11 1.50
CA ASN A 108 -20.19 -23.35 0.50
C ASN A 108 -19.62 -24.03 -0.76
#